data_AF-A0A7J4UKF9-F1
#
_entry.id   AF-A0A7J4UKF9-F1
#
_cell.length_a   1.000
_cell.length_b   1.000
_cell.length_c   1.000
_cell.angle_alpha   90.00
_cell.angle_beta   90.00
_cell.angle_gamma   90.00
#
_symmetry.space_group_name_H-M   'P 1'
#
loop_
_entity.id
_entity.type
_entity.pdbx_description
1 polymer ?
#
loop_
_entity_poly.entity_id
_entity_poly.type
_entity_poly.pdbx_seq_one_letter_code
_entity_poly.pdbx_strand_id
1 'polypeptide(L)'
;MNWKKIFTNWKVIILLLFLFFSYFSINGGLIPQFTNDGVTIRSVAPNSSAALGGIENPSAKLQPLQKERIVRLDTTPVTSEEQFYQYLETVPSNVTLRVVTDKATYTLITPKGENDLGLRVYDAPTSNSRKGLDLEGGTRVLLKPMEPISEEDLDTTIESLKERLNV
;
A
#
# COMPACT_ATOMS: atom_id res chain seq x y z
N MET A 1 -23.73 10.22 -39.42
CA MET A 1 -22.33 9.76 -39.22
C MET A 1 -22.31 8.24 -39.21
N ASN A 2 -21.57 7.58 -40.10
CA ASN A 2 -21.59 6.11 -40.21
C ASN A 2 -20.68 5.46 -39.15
N TRP A 3 -21.24 5.12 -37.99
CA TRP A 3 -20.49 4.57 -36.85
C TRP A 3 -19.71 3.29 -37.21
N LYS A 4 -20.22 2.47 -38.12
CA LYS A 4 -19.52 1.28 -38.62
C LYS A 4 -18.15 1.62 -39.23
N LYS A 5 -18.04 2.73 -39.98
CA LYS A 5 -16.77 3.16 -40.61
C LYS A 5 -15.74 3.61 -39.58
N ILE A 6 -16.17 4.07 -38.40
CA ILE A 6 -15.27 4.48 -37.31
C ILE A 6 -14.62 3.24 -36.69
N PHE A 7 -15.41 2.23 -36.34
CA PHE A 7 -14.91 1.01 -35.70
C PHE A 7 -14.18 0.05 -36.66
N THR A 8 -14.34 0.20 -37.98
CA THR A 8 -13.56 -0.55 -38.99
C THR A 8 -12.27 0.16 -39.39
N ASN A 9 -12.03 1.40 -38.94
CA ASN A 9 -10.79 2.10 -39.24
C ASN A 9 -9.62 1.49 -38.44
N TRP A 10 -8.59 1.03 -39.14
CA TRP A 10 -7.36 0.47 -38.57
C TRP A 10 -6.75 1.33 -37.44
N LYS A 11 -6.72 2.67 -37.59
CA LYS A 11 -6.20 3.57 -36.54
C LYS A 11 -7.03 3.51 -35.26
N VAL A 12 -8.35 3.39 -35.40
CA VAL A 12 -9.29 3.29 -34.27
C VAL A 12 -9.17 1.90 -33.62
N ILE A 13 -9.00 0.85 -34.40
CA ILE A 13 -8.81 -0.51 -33.87
C ILE A 13 -7.53 -0.58 -33.01
N ILE A 14 -6.42 -0.02 -33.48
CA ILE A 14 -5.18 0.05 -32.69
C ILE A 14 -5.41 0.83 -31.40
N LEU A 15 -6.06 2.00 -31.47
CA LEU A 15 -6.34 2.81 -30.29
C LEU A 15 -7.17 2.04 -29.26
N LEU A 16 -8.24 1.37 -29.71
CA LEU A 16 -9.10 0.56 -28.84
C LEU A 16 -8.32 -0.61 -28.23
N LEU A 17 -7.41 -1.23 -28.99
CA LEU A 17 -6.54 -2.28 -28.49
C LEU A 17 -5.60 -1.76 -27.39
N PHE A 18 -4.98 -0.59 -27.57
CA PHE A 18 -4.17 0.03 -26.51
C PHE A 18 -4.99 0.41 -25.29
N LEU A 19 -6.18 0.97 -25.46
CA LEU A 19 -7.08 1.30 -24.35
C LEU A 19 -7.51 0.04 -23.59
N PHE A 20 -7.79 -1.06 -24.30
CA PHE A 20 -8.13 -2.33 -23.70
C PHE A 20 -6.96 -2.89 -22.85
N PHE A 21 -5.75 -2.92 -23.41
CA PHE A 21 -4.57 -3.35 -22.66
C PHE A 21 -4.22 -2.42 -21.48
N SER A 22 -4.40 -1.11 -21.65
CA SER A 22 -4.21 -0.13 -20.58
C SER A 22 -5.19 -0.39 -19.43
N TYR A 23 -6.47 -0.62 -19.74
CA TYR A 23 -7.49 -0.92 -18.74
C TYR A 23 -7.15 -2.21 -17.99
N PHE A 24 -6.73 -3.26 -18.70
CA PHE A 24 -6.34 -4.53 -18.08
C PHE A 24 -5.12 -4.37 -17.17
N SER A 25 -4.12 -3.59 -17.60
CA SER A 25 -2.91 -3.34 -16.82
C SER A 25 -3.19 -2.57 -15.53
N ILE A 26 -4.09 -1.58 -15.56
CA ILE A 26 -4.42 -0.74 -14.40
C ILE A 26 -5.25 -1.52 -13.39
N ASN A 27 -6.28 -2.26 -13.83
CA ASN A 27 -7.20 -2.93 -12.93
C ASN A 27 -6.77 -4.35 -12.53
N GLY A 28 -5.76 -4.92 -13.20
CA GLY A 28 -5.31 -6.29 -12.96
C GLY A 28 -6.32 -7.36 -13.41
N GLY A 29 -7.31 -7.00 -14.23
CA GLY A 29 -8.38 -7.88 -14.67
C GLY A 29 -9.44 -7.18 -15.53
N LEU A 30 -10.49 -7.92 -15.89
CA LEU A 30 -11.62 -7.38 -16.66
C LEU A 30 -12.60 -6.56 -15.81
N ILE A 31 -12.68 -6.86 -14.51
CA ILE A 31 -13.61 -6.23 -13.57
C ILE A 31 -12.79 -5.31 -12.64
N PRO A 32 -13.15 -4.02 -12.49
CA PRO A 32 -12.47 -3.13 -11.57
C PRO A 32 -12.71 -3.55 -10.12
N GLN A 33 -11.68 -3.49 -9.29
CA GLN A 33 -11.77 -3.81 -7.87
C GLN A 33 -12.14 -2.55 -7.08
N PHE A 34 -13.44 -2.31 -6.92
CA PHE A 34 -13.95 -1.13 -6.20
C PHE A 34 -13.93 -1.29 -4.68
N THR A 35 -13.99 -2.53 -4.20
CA THR A 35 -13.99 -2.88 -2.78
C THR A 35 -12.99 -4.01 -2.58
N ASN A 36 -11.79 -3.65 -2.12
CA ASN A 36 -10.77 -4.61 -1.73
C ASN A 36 -10.72 -4.65 -0.22
N ASP A 37 -11.47 -5.57 0.37
CA ASP A 37 -11.42 -5.81 1.82
C ASP A 37 -10.06 -6.40 2.19
N GLY A 38 -9.44 -5.84 3.23
CA GLY A 38 -8.16 -6.31 3.73
C GLY A 38 -7.11 -5.20 3.79
N VAL A 39 -5.99 -5.53 4.41
CA VAL A 39 -4.84 -4.64 4.51
C VAL A 39 -3.63 -5.27 3.85
N THR A 40 -3.01 -4.54 2.93
CA THR A 40 -1.85 -5.02 2.17
C THR A 40 -0.59 -4.79 2.97
N ILE A 41 0.29 -5.79 2.98
CA ILE A 41 1.59 -5.70 3.64
C ILE A 41 2.49 -4.79 2.79
N ARG A 42 2.93 -3.67 3.37
CA ARG A 42 3.89 -2.74 2.77
C ARG A 42 5.31 -3.25 2.98
N SER A 43 5.63 -3.60 4.21
CA SER A 43 6.95 -4.10 4.58
C SER A 43 6.91 -4.91 5.87
N VAL A 44 7.88 -5.80 6.02
CA VAL A 44 8.12 -6.57 7.24
C VAL A 44 9.43 -6.13 7.88
N ALA A 45 9.41 -5.78 9.16
CA ALA A 45 10.61 -5.40 9.90
C ALA A 45 11.52 -6.63 10.13
N PRO A 46 12.85 -6.51 9.95
CA PRO A 46 13.78 -7.59 10.23
C PRO A 46 13.70 -8.05 11.70
N ASN A 47 13.81 -9.35 11.95
CA ASN A 47 13.76 -9.96 13.29
C ASN A 47 12.47 -9.69 14.08
N SER A 48 11.40 -9.21 13.42
CA SER A 48 10.09 -9.07 14.04
C SER A 48 9.35 -10.40 14.16
N SER A 49 8.26 -10.40 14.94
CA SER A 49 7.36 -11.55 15.04
C SER A 49 6.83 -12.01 13.69
N ALA A 50 6.50 -11.07 12.79
CA ALA A 50 6.07 -11.39 11.44
C ALA A 50 7.16 -12.06 10.61
N ALA A 51 8.40 -11.55 10.65
CA ALA A 51 9.53 -12.15 9.96
C ALA A 51 9.84 -13.56 10.49
N LEU A 52 9.84 -13.73 11.82
CA LEU A 52 10.06 -15.03 12.47
C LEU A 52 8.93 -16.02 12.19
N GLY A 53 7.70 -15.52 12.02
CA GLY A 53 6.53 -16.30 11.63
C GLY A 53 6.50 -16.70 10.16
N GLY A 54 7.49 -16.29 9.36
CA GLY A 54 7.62 -16.67 7.95
C GLY A 54 6.96 -15.72 6.95
N ILE A 55 6.51 -14.54 7.39
CA ILE A 55 6.02 -13.51 6.46
C ILE A 55 7.22 -12.86 5.78
N GLU A 56 7.29 -12.98 4.45
CA GLU A 56 8.36 -12.41 3.66
C GLU A 56 8.12 -10.93 3.35
N ASN A 57 9.21 -10.15 3.28
CA ASN A 57 9.11 -8.75 2.91
C ASN A 57 8.74 -8.61 1.42
N PRO A 58 7.64 -7.92 1.06
CA PRO A 58 7.21 -7.80 -0.32
C PRO A 58 8.26 -7.12 -1.21
N SER A 59 8.52 -7.69 -2.38
CA SER A 59 9.46 -7.09 -3.34
C SER A 59 8.91 -5.78 -3.89
N ALA A 60 9.78 -4.76 -3.99
CA ALA A 60 9.47 -3.48 -4.61
C ALA A 60 9.12 -3.59 -6.11
N LYS A 61 9.40 -4.73 -6.75
CA LYS A 61 9.02 -4.99 -8.15
C LYS A 61 7.56 -5.43 -8.30
N LEU A 62 6.91 -5.89 -7.23
CA LEU A 62 5.51 -6.31 -7.28
C LEU A 62 4.60 -5.13 -7.56
N GLN A 63 3.55 -5.36 -8.34
CA GLN A 63 2.47 -4.39 -8.50
C GLN A 63 1.62 -4.34 -7.22
N PRO A 64 0.97 -3.20 -6.92
CA PRO A 64 0.13 -3.06 -5.73
C PRO A 64 -0.87 -4.20 -5.50
N LEU A 65 -1.60 -4.66 -6.53
CA LEU A 65 -2.59 -5.74 -6.38
C LEU A 65 -1.98 -7.13 -6.20
N GLN A 66 -0.67 -7.29 -6.43
CA GLN A 66 0.03 -8.58 -6.30
C GLN A 66 0.69 -8.76 -4.94
N LYS A 67 0.75 -7.68 -4.15
CA LYS A 67 1.25 -7.74 -2.78
C LYS A 67 0.29 -8.54 -1.92
N GLU A 68 0.86 -9.22 -0.95
CA GLU A 68 0.10 -10.03 -0.01
C GLU A 68 -0.78 -9.16 0.87
N ARG A 69 -2.01 -9.64 1.11
CA ARG A 69 -3.04 -8.92 1.83
C ARG A 69 -3.55 -9.76 2.98
N ILE A 70 -3.58 -9.15 4.16
CA ILE A 70 -4.19 -9.72 5.36
C ILE A 70 -5.70 -9.53 5.24
N VAL A 71 -6.41 -10.64 5.33
CA VAL A 71 -7.88 -10.69 5.24
C VAL A 71 -8.49 -10.81 6.63
N ARG A 72 -7.79 -11.48 7.57
CA ARG A 72 -8.32 -11.78 8.90
C ARG A 72 -7.22 -11.94 9.94
N LEU A 73 -7.50 -11.47 11.15
CA LEU A 73 -6.71 -11.72 12.35
C LEU A 73 -7.56 -12.58 13.29
N ASP A 74 -7.08 -13.79 13.59
CA ASP A 74 -7.80 -14.85 14.29
C ASP A 74 -9.18 -15.17 13.71
N THR A 75 -10.24 -14.57 14.28
CA THR A 75 -11.64 -14.71 13.88
C THR A 75 -12.21 -13.40 13.32
N THR A 76 -11.49 -12.29 13.45
CA THR A 76 -11.94 -10.94 13.11
C THR A 76 -11.48 -10.56 11.71
N PRO A 77 -12.41 -10.36 10.74
CA PRO A 77 -12.05 -9.85 9.42
C PRO A 77 -11.52 -8.42 9.55
N VAL A 78 -10.49 -8.12 8.77
CA VAL A 78 -9.87 -6.79 8.73
C VAL A 78 -10.17 -6.18 7.38
N THR A 79 -10.81 -5.02 7.35
CA THR A 79 -11.18 -4.32 6.10
C THR A 79 -10.36 -3.06 5.87
N SER A 80 -9.86 -2.42 6.94
CA SER A 80 -9.07 -1.19 6.88
C SER A 80 -7.80 -1.25 7.73
N GLU A 81 -6.83 -0.40 7.39
CA GLU A 81 -5.59 -0.17 8.14
C GLU A 81 -5.88 0.25 9.58
N GLU A 82 -6.86 1.13 9.77
CA GLU A 82 -7.27 1.58 11.10
C GLU A 82 -7.77 0.42 11.95
N GLN A 83 -8.63 -0.45 11.38
CA GLN A 83 -9.15 -1.62 12.08
C GLN A 83 -8.03 -2.60 12.45
N PHE A 84 -7.01 -2.74 11.58
CA PHE A 84 -5.84 -3.56 11.86
C PHE A 84 -5.10 -3.08 13.11
N TYR A 85 -4.77 -1.78 13.18
CA TYR A 85 -4.03 -1.24 14.32
C TYR A 85 -4.87 -1.22 15.61
N GLN A 86 -6.15 -0.88 15.53
CA GLN A 86 -7.07 -0.98 16.67
C GLN A 86 -7.15 -2.40 17.21
N TYR A 87 -7.20 -3.40 16.33
CA TYR A 87 -7.21 -4.80 16.77
C TYR A 87 -5.91 -5.14 17.51
N LEU A 88 -4.74 -4.74 17.00
CA LEU A 88 -3.46 -4.98 17.68
C LEU A 88 -3.39 -4.34 19.07
N GLU A 89 -3.98 -3.16 19.28
CA GLU A 89 -4.06 -2.53 20.60
C GLU A 89 -4.86 -3.37 21.61
N THR A 90 -5.86 -4.12 21.16
CA THR A 90 -6.70 -4.98 22.02
C THR A 90 -6.05 -6.33 22.36
N VAL A 91 -5.08 -6.77 21.56
CA VAL A 91 -4.43 -8.08 21.73
C VAL A 91 -3.45 -8.03 22.90
N PRO A 92 -3.53 -8.95 23.88
CA PRO A 92 -2.56 -9.00 24.97
C PRO A 92 -1.17 -9.41 24.47
N SER A 93 -0.12 -8.92 25.12
CA SER A 93 1.26 -9.30 24.80
C SER A 93 1.54 -10.79 25.09
N ASN A 94 2.48 -11.39 24.37
CA ASN A 94 2.94 -12.77 24.54
C ASN A 94 1.86 -13.84 24.32
N VAL A 95 0.94 -13.59 23.38
CA VAL A 95 -0.03 -14.57 22.90
C VAL A 95 0.22 -14.94 21.44
N THR A 96 -0.33 -16.09 21.05
CA THR A 96 -0.28 -16.57 19.68
C THR A 96 -1.44 -15.97 18.88
N LEU A 97 -1.11 -15.25 17.80
CA LEU A 97 -2.06 -14.65 16.89
C LEU A 97 -2.01 -15.34 15.53
N ARG A 98 -3.16 -15.73 14.98
CA ARG A 98 -3.26 -16.30 13.64
C ARG A 98 -3.54 -15.19 12.62
N VAL A 99 -2.61 -14.95 11.72
CA VAL A 99 -2.75 -14.00 10.62
C VAL A 99 -3.09 -14.75 9.35
N VAL A 100 -4.27 -14.50 8.79
CA VAL A 100 -4.74 -15.13 7.55
C VAL A 100 -4.62 -14.12 6.41
N THR A 101 -3.84 -14.48 5.40
CA THR A 101 -3.64 -13.69 4.19
C THR A 101 -4.32 -14.35 2.99
N ASP A 102 -4.27 -13.67 1.84
CA ASP A 102 -4.71 -14.20 0.56
C ASP A 102 -3.79 -15.30 0.00
N LYS A 103 -2.57 -15.45 0.54
CA LYS A 103 -1.58 -16.44 0.10
C LYS A 103 -1.39 -17.59 1.08
N ALA A 104 -1.42 -17.31 2.37
CA ALA A 104 -1.06 -18.26 3.41
C ALA A 104 -1.70 -17.92 4.77
N THR A 105 -1.49 -18.79 5.75
CA THR A 105 -1.85 -18.54 7.14
C THR A 105 -0.62 -18.65 8.01
N TYR A 106 -0.37 -17.62 8.80
CA TYR A 106 0.80 -17.48 9.67
C TYR A 106 0.36 -17.48 11.12
N THR A 107 1.26 -17.96 11.97
CA THR A 107 1.08 -17.99 13.41
C THR A 107 2.19 -17.16 14.03
N LEU A 108 1.83 -16.00 14.57
CA LEU A 108 2.76 -15.01 15.11
C LEU A 108 2.65 -14.96 16.63
N ILE A 109 3.72 -14.52 17.30
CA ILE A 109 3.70 -14.30 18.75
C ILE A 109 3.80 -12.80 19.00
N THR A 110 2.84 -12.21 19.71
CA THR A 110 2.90 -10.78 20.06
C THR A 110 4.08 -10.53 21.02
N PRO A 111 4.99 -9.59 20.72
CA PRO A 111 6.14 -9.35 21.58
C PRO A 111 5.74 -8.77 22.95
N LYS A 112 6.66 -8.84 23.92
CA LYS A 112 6.42 -8.31 25.27
C LYS A 112 6.59 -6.79 25.28
N GLY A 113 5.55 -6.07 25.72
CA GLY A 113 5.62 -4.63 26.01
C GLY A 113 5.18 -3.71 24.87
N GLU A 114 5.02 -4.22 23.65
CA GLU A 114 4.50 -3.48 22.51
C GLU A 114 3.70 -4.42 21.60
N ASN A 115 2.51 -4.00 21.17
CA ASN A 115 1.65 -4.77 20.28
C ASN A 115 2.01 -4.55 18.80
N ASP A 116 3.31 -4.48 18.48
CA ASP A 116 3.81 -4.38 17.11
C ASP A 116 4.29 -5.75 16.63
N LEU A 117 3.67 -6.26 15.57
CA LEU A 117 4.08 -7.52 14.92
C LEU A 117 5.26 -7.32 13.96
N GLY A 118 5.71 -6.07 13.76
CA GLY A 118 6.68 -5.66 12.75
C GLY A 118 6.08 -5.60 11.35
N LEU A 119 4.77 -5.47 11.25
CA LEU A 119 4.05 -5.33 9.98
C LEU A 119 3.72 -3.85 9.74
N ARG A 120 4.19 -3.32 8.61
CA ARG A 120 3.67 -2.07 8.08
C ARG A 120 2.64 -2.43 7.02
N VAL A 121 1.42 -1.98 7.22
CA VAL A 121 0.30 -2.27 6.32
C VAL A 121 -0.26 -0.97 5.75
N TYR A 122 -1.13 -1.10 4.75
CA TYR A 122 -1.95 -0.01 4.24
C TYR A 122 -3.23 -0.60 3.67
N ASP A 123 -4.24 0.23 3.45
CA ASP A 123 -5.49 -0.22 2.81
C ASP A 123 -5.23 -0.92 1.48
N ALA A 124 -5.96 -2.00 1.22
CA ALA A 124 -5.73 -2.77 0.02
C ALA A 124 -5.96 -1.91 -1.24
N PRO A 125 -5.00 -1.89 -2.18
CA PRO A 125 -5.07 -1.03 -3.34
C PRO A 125 -6.19 -1.47 -4.27
N THR A 126 -6.86 -0.53 -4.95
CA THR A 126 -7.93 -0.82 -5.93
C THR A 126 -7.41 -0.97 -7.36
N SER A 127 -6.14 -0.62 -7.61
CA SER A 127 -5.49 -0.68 -8.93
C SER A 127 -4.00 -0.95 -8.81
N ASN A 128 -3.35 -1.33 -9.91
CA ASN A 128 -1.91 -1.53 -10.02
C ASN A 128 -1.11 -0.22 -10.17
N SER A 129 -1.79 0.92 -10.18
CA SER A 129 -1.13 2.21 -10.30
C SER A 129 -0.36 2.53 -9.01
N ARG A 130 0.95 2.75 -9.15
CA ARG A 130 1.78 3.30 -8.08
C ARG A 130 1.56 4.80 -8.06
N LYS A 131 0.84 5.27 -7.06
CA LYS A 131 0.58 6.68 -6.89
C LYS A 131 1.78 7.29 -6.16
N GLY A 132 2.28 8.42 -6.66
CA GLY A 132 3.26 9.21 -5.93
C GLY A 132 2.57 10.07 -4.87
N LEU A 133 3.36 10.74 -4.03
CA LEU A 133 2.87 11.63 -2.96
C LEU A 133 1.81 12.64 -3.45
N ASP A 134 1.98 13.17 -4.66
CA ASP A 134 1.05 14.12 -5.28
C ASP A 134 -0.34 13.49 -5.58
N LEU A 135 -0.36 12.21 -5.96
CA LEU A 135 -1.58 11.48 -6.30
C LEU A 135 -2.19 10.70 -5.13
N GLU A 136 -1.40 10.39 -4.10
CA GLU A 136 -1.87 9.81 -2.83
C GLU A 136 -2.40 10.88 -1.87
N GLY A 137 -2.24 12.17 -2.20
CA GLY A 137 -2.75 13.27 -1.39
C GLY A 137 -1.90 13.56 -0.17
N GLY A 138 -0.57 13.53 -0.32
CA GLY A 138 0.37 13.92 0.73
C GLY A 138 0.03 15.29 1.32
N THR A 139 0.01 15.37 2.66
CA THR A 139 -0.26 16.60 3.38
C THR A 139 0.77 17.67 3.00
N ARG A 140 0.31 18.80 2.45
CA ARG A 140 1.13 20.01 2.34
C ARG A 140 1.37 20.53 3.75
N VAL A 141 2.54 20.24 4.32
CA VAL A 141 2.91 20.74 5.64
C VAL A 141 3.55 22.12 5.49
N LEU A 142 2.87 23.15 6.00
CA LEU A 142 3.46 24.49 6.17
C LEU A 142 4.29 24.48 7.46
N LEU A 143 5.61 24.50 7.33
CA LEU A 143 6.53 24.51 8.46
C LEU A 143 7.02 25.94 8.70
N LYS A 144 7.04 26.34 9.98
CA LYS A 144 7.68 27.58 10.43
C LYS A 144 8.83 27.23 11.38
N PRO A 145 10.03 27.81 11.20
CA PRO A 145 11.12 27.67 12.15
C PRO A 145 10.71 28.14 13.55
N MET A 146 11.09 27.37 14.57
CA MET A 146 10.84 27.71 15.98
C MET A 146 11.75 28.84 16.47
N GLU A 147 12.93 28.98 15.86
CA GLU A 147 13.91 30.04 16.12
C GLU A 147 14.25 30.79 14.81
N PRO A 148 14.61 32.08 14.88
CA PRO A 148 15.08 32.82 13.71
C PRO A 148 16.40 32.21 13.22
N ILE A 149 16.37 31.71 11.98
CA ILE A 149 17.49 31.07 11.29
C ILE A 149 17.99 31.96 10.15
N SER A 150 19.26 31.82 9.76
CA SER A 150 19.81 32.52 8.60
C SER A 150 19.11 32.06 7.31
N GLU A 151 19.03 32.93 6.30
CA GLU A 151 18.42 32.58 5.01
C GLU A 151 19.18 31.44 4.30
N GLU A 152 20.51 31.38 4.46
CA GLU A 152 21.37 30.35 3.86
C GLU A 152 21.13 28.96 4.45
N ASP A 153 20.99 28.86 5.77
CA ASP A 153 20.68 27.59 6.44
C ASP A 153 19.25 27.13 6.16
N LEU A 154 18.31 28.08 6.02
CA LEU A 154 16.93 27.81 5.63
C LEU A 154 16.89 27.19 4.22
N ASP A 155 17.57 27.79 3.25
CA ASP A 155 17.61 27.32 1.86
C ASP A 155 18.27 25.94 1.76
N THR A 156 19.37 25.72 2.48
CA THR A 156 20.04 24.41 2.54
C THR A 156 19.12 23.33 3.13
N THR A 157 18.36 23.69 4.17
CA THR A 157 17.39 22.75 4.78
C THR A 157 16.24 22.46 3.84
N ILE A 158 15.72 23.47 3.12
CA ILE A 158 14.68 23.29 2.11
C ILE A 158 15.16 22.38 0.99
N GLU A 159 16.38 22.55 0.50
CA GLU A 159 16.98 21.73 -0.55
C GLU A 159 17.14 20.28 -0.08
N SER A 160 17.62 20.06 1.15
CA SER A 160 17.70 18.72 1.75
C SER A 160 16.33 18.04 1.91
N LEU A 161 15.31 18.79 2.35
CA LEU A 161 13.94 18.27 2.49
C LEU A 161 13.31 17.94 1.13
N LYS A 162 13.53 18.78 0.12
CA LYS A 162 13.06 18.53 -1.25
C LYS A 162 13.67 17.25 -1.82
N GLU A 163 14.96 17.04 -1.64
CA GLU A 163 15.62 15.83 -2.12
C GLU A 163 15.05 14.59 -1.42
N ARG A 164 14.87 14.62 -0.10
CA ARG A 164 14.35 13.47 0.67
C ARG A 164 12.88 13.15 0.42
N LEU A 165 12.08 14.13 0.02
CA LEU A 165 10.64 13.95 -0.23
C LEU A 165 10.34 13.48 -1.66
N ASN A 166 11.31 13.58 -2.57
CA ASN A 166 11.12 13.27 -4.00
C ASN A 166 11.75 11.92 -4.43
N VAL A 167 12.15 11.08 -3.47
CA VAL A 167 12.61 9.69 -3.67
C VAL A 167 11.48 8.72 -3.35
#